data_AF-A0A9W9FZ65-F1
#
_entry.id   AF-A0A9W9FZ65-F1
#
_cell.length_a   1.000
_cell.length_b   1.000
_cell.length_c   1.000
_cell.angle_alpha   90.00
_cell.angle_beta   90.00
_cell.angle_gamma   90.00
#
_symmetry.space_group_name_H-M   'P 1'
#
loop_
_entity.id
_entity.type
_entity.pdbx_description
1 polymer ?
#
loop_
_entity_poly.entity_id
_entity_poly.type
_entity_poly.pdbx_seq_one_letter_code
_entity_poly.pdbx_strand_id
1 'polypeptide(L)'
;MNQTLKRKISTPGKEDLVQRKKIKRQIQDGYVFGAHAKEDAIRNKDKRLPITKDMCAQILKYWTKFVMKYNLTQYELRPGSAVPDHTTLKEFIRFYIYDAKGRIYKNGRPVMSSVVNCAERLFGGFQEKISITIIEEDRQEIYNISAD
;
A
#
# COMPACT_ATOMS: atom_id res chain seq x y z
N MET A 1 65.75 23.06 -4.48
CA MET A 1 64.50 23.84 -4.55
C MET A 1 63.34 22.85 -4.62
N ASN A 2 62.79 22.44 -3.47
CA ASN A 2 61.76 21.38 -3.41
C ASN A 2 60.37 22.01 -3.31
N GLN A 3 59.59 21.95 -4.40
CA GLN A 3 58.17 22.31 -4.37
C GLN A 3 57.34 21.10 -3.91
N THR A 4 56.98 21.12 -2.63
CA THR A 4 56.01 20.18 -2.05
C THR A 4 54.61 20.51 -2.58
N LEU A 5 54.10 19.68 -3.49
CA LEU A 5 52.70 19.70 -3.93
C LEU A 5 51.78 19.35 -2.75
N LYS A 6 51.27 20.37 -2.06
CA LYS A 6 50.15 20.26 -1.13
C LYS A 6 48.87 19.97 -1.92
N ARG A 7 48.48 18.69 -2.02
CA ARG A 7 47.12 18.31 -2.46
C ARG A 7 46.11 18.92 -1.49
N LYS A 8 45.32 19.89 -1.96
CA LYS A 8 44.16 20.42 -1.24
C LYS A 8 43.18 19.26 -1.02
N ILE A 9 43.05 18.80 0.22
CA ILE A 9 41.98 17.90 0.64
C ILE A 9 40.71 18.74 0.62
N SER A 10 39.87 18.53 -0.38
CA SER A 10 38.55 19.14 -0.47
C SER A 10 37.70 18.64 0.71
N THR A 11 37.22 19.55 1.54
CA THR A 11 36.27 19.25 2.61
C THR A 11 35.00 18.67 1.99
N PRO A 12 34.55 17.47 2.39
CA PRO A 12 33.34 16.87 1.82
C PRO A 12 32.13 17.75 2.12
N GLY A 13 31.27 17.96 1.12
CA GLY A 13 30.05 18.76 1.26
C GLY A 13 29.09 18.16 2.29
N LYS A 14 28.11 18.94 2.77
CA LYS A 14 27.10 18.45 3.72
C LYS A 14 26.34 17.21 3.19
N GLU A 15 26.13 17.12 1.88
CA GLU A 15 25.50 15.97 1.21
C GLU A 15 26.35 14.70 1.29
N ASP A 16 27.68 14.81 1.11
CA ASP A 16 28.61 13.69 1.23
C ASP A 16 28.61 13.09 2.65
N LEU A 17 28.48 13.94 3.67
CA LEU A 17 28.41 13.49 5.06
C LEU A 17 27.10 12.78 5.39
N VAL A 18 25.97 13.25 4.84
CA VAL A 18 24.66 12.60 4.98
C VAL A 18 24.66 11.24 4.28
N GLN A 19 25.19 11.17 3.06
CA GLN A 19 25.24 9.93 2.29
C GLN A 19 26.15 8.88 2.96
N ARG A 20 27.31 9.30 3.48
CA ARG A 20 28.20 8.43 4.27
C ARG A 20 27.55 7.89 5.54
N LYS A 21 26.76 8.71 6.25
CA LYS A 21 25.99 8.24 7.42
C LYS A 21 24.92 7.22 7.04
N LYS A 22 24.25 7.42 5.91
CA LYS A 22 23.20 6.51 5.42
C LYS A 22 23.76 5.15 5.01
N ILE A 23 24.89 5.12 4.29
CA ILE A 23 25.60 3.90 3.91
C ILE A 23 26.10 3.14 5.15
N LYS A 24 26.65 3.84 6.15
CA LYS A 24 27.07 3.19 7.41
C LYS A 24 25.92 2.50 8.14
N ARG A 25 24.74 3.13 8.18
CA ARG A 25 23.53 2.50 8.75
C ARG A 25 23.13 1.27 7.96
N GLN A 26 23.07 1.35 6.63
CA GLN A 26 22.73 0.20 5.78
C GLN A 26 23.66 -0.99 6.04
N ILE A 27 24.97 -0.74 6.14
CA ILE A 27 25.94 -1.80 6.46
C ILE A 27 25.75 -2.35 7.88
N GLN A 28 25.49 -1.50 8.88
CA GLN A 28 25.19 -1.94 10.25
C GLN A 28 23.91 -2.77 10.34
N ASP A 29 22.88 -2.39 9.59
CA ASP A 29 21.60 -3.06 9.52
C ASP A 29 21.67 -4.36 8.68
N GLY A 30 22.86 -4.71 8.15
CA GLY A 30 23.11 -5.94 7.41
C GLY A 30 22.63 -5.91 5.95
N TYR A 31 22.42 -4.73 5.37
CA TYR A 31 22.02 -4.60 3.98
C TYR A 31 23.11 -5.08 3.03
N VAL A 32 22.80 -6.09 2.22
CA VAL A 32 23.68 -6.62 1.18
C VAL A 32 23.03 -6.38 -0.19
N PHE A 33 23.70 -5.59 -1.03
CA PHE A 33 23.23 -5.31 -2.38
C PHE A 33 23.15 -6.60 -3.21
N GLY A 34 21.98 -6.87 -3.79
CA GLY A 34 21.76 -8.06 -4.62
C GLY A 34 21.57 -9.37 -3.85
N ALA A 35 21.42 -9.33 -2.52
CA ALA A 35 21.18 -10.54 -1.71
C ALA A 35 19.99 -11.38 -2.20
N HIS A 36 18.95 -10.71 -2.70
CA HIS A 36 17.72 -11.32 -3.20
C HIS A 36 17.61 -11.29 -4.73
N ALA A 37 18.68 -10.96 -5.46
CA ALA A 37 18.60 -10.70 -6.91
C ALA A 37 18.05 -11.89 -7.71
N LYS A 38 18.32 -13.13 -7.28
CA LYS A 38 17.77 -14.34 -7.91
C LYS A 38 16.28 -14.54 -7.62
N GLU A 39 15.84 -14.21 -6.41
CA GLU A 39 14.44 -14.31 -5.98
C GLU A 39 13.60 -13.19 -6.62
N ASP A 40 14.13 -11.96 -6.62
CA ASP A 40 13.50 -10.77 -7.21
C ASP A 40 13.43 -10.84 -8.75
N ALA A 41 14.33 -11.61 -9.39
CA ALA A 41 14.27 -11.85 -10.84
C ALA A 41 13.09 -12.73 -11.27
N ILE A 42 12.45 -13.46 -10.35
CA ILE A 42 11.29 -14.31 -10.66
C ILE A 42 10.04 -13.43 -10.74
N ARG A 43 9.58 -13.18 -11.96
CA ARG A 43 8.42 -12.33 -12.23
C ARG A 43 7.10 -13.07 -11.99
N ASN A 44 6.60 -13.03 -10.75
CA ASN A 44 5.29 -13.58 -10.36
C ASN A 44 4.14 -12.56 -10.55
N LYS A 45 4.08 -11.87 -11.70
CA LYS A 45 3.16 -10.74 -11.96
C LYS A 45 1.69 -11.07 -11.63
N ASP A 46 1.27 -12.30 -11.93
CA ASP A 46 -0.12 -12.72 -11.82
C ASP A 46 -0.37 -13.67 -10.64
N LYS A 47 0.66 -13.97 -9.83
CA LYS A 47 0.54 -14.85 -8.66
C LYS A 47 0.60 -14.03 -7.38
N ARG A 48 -0.56 -13.84 -6.75
CA ARG A 48 -0.62 -13.31 -5.37
C ARG A 48 -0.11 -14.34 -4.37
N LEU A 49 0.73 -13.86 -3.45
CA LEU A 49 1.25 -14.65 -2.34
C LEU A 49 0.10 -15.14 -1.45
N PRO A 50 0.22 -16.32 -0.81
CA PRO A 50 -0.81 -16.85 0.10
C PRO A 50 -1.23 -15.83 1.17
N ILE A 51 -0.26 -15.13 1.75
CA ILE A 51 -0.50 -14.07 2.76
C ILE A 51 -1.40 -12.96 2.18
N THR A 52 -1.17 -12.56 0.92
CA THR A 52 -2.00 -11.55 0.26
C THR A 52 -3.43 -12.06 0.06
N LYS A 53 -3.60 -13.33 -0.31
CA LYS A 53 -4.94 -13.94 -0.46
C LYS A 53 -5.70 -13.97 0.86
N ASP A 54 -5.02 -14.30 1.96
CA ASP A 54 -5.63 -14.29 3.30
C ASP A 54 -6.05 -12.87 3.70
N MET A 55 -5.23 -11.87 3.41
CA MET A 55 -5.58 -10.46 3.63
C MET A 55 -6.79 -10.03 2.79
N CYS A 56 -6.87 -10.45 1.54
CA CYS A 56 -8.03 -10.24 0.67
C CYS A 56 -9.29 -10.95 1.23
N ALA A 57 -9.16 -12.20 1.69
CA ALA A 57 -10.28 -12.93 2.27
C ALA A 57 -10.78 -12.26 3.57
N GLN A 58 -9.88 -11.75 4.40
CA GLN A 58 -10.24 -11.02 5.62
C GLN A 58 -11.02 -9.75 5.30
N ILE A 59 -10.56 -8.94 4.35
CA ILE A 59 -11.25 -7.69 4.03
C ILE A 59 -12.63 -7.92 3.42
N LEU A 60 -12.81 -9.00 2.65
CA LEU A 60 -14.13 -9.39 2.14
C LEU A 60 -15.10 -9.79 3.27
N LYS A 61 -14.62 -10.38 4.38
CA LYS A 61 -15.48 -10.60 5.55
C LYS A 61 -15.98 -9.29 6.14
N TYR A 62 -15.14 -8.25 6.18
CA TYR A 62 -15.59 -6.91 6.58
C TYR A 62 -16.55 -6.30 5.57
N TRP A 63 -16.33 -6.51 4.27
CA TRP A 63 -17.28 -6.08 3.24
C TRP A 63 -18.66 -6.71 3.46
N THR A 64 -18.73 -8.02 3.69
CA THR A 64 -20.00 -8.69 3.99
C THR A 64 -20.67 -8.11 5.22
N LYS A 65 -19.92 -7.84 6.31
CA LYS A 65 -20.47 -7.18 7.50
C LYS A 65 -21.04 -5.80 7.18
N PHE A 66 -20.32 -5.00 6.38
CA PHE A 66 -20.77 -3.69 5.94
C PHE A 66 -22.06 -3.78 5.12
N VAL A 67 -22.08 -4.65 4.11
CA VAL A 67 -23.27 -4.88 3.26
C VAL A 67 -24.48 -5.31 4.08
N MET A 68 -24.31 -6.26 5.01
CA MET A 68 -25.41 -6.72 5.88
C MET A 68 -25.88 -5.61 6.83
N LYS A 69 -24.95 -4.82 7.40
CA LYS A 69 -25.28 -3.74 8.34
C LYS A 69 -26.10 -2.63 7.70
N TYR A 70 -25.83 -2.32 6.42
CA TYR A 70 -26.48 -1.22 5.69
C TYR A 70 -27.49 -1.70 4.64
N ASN A 71 -27.88 -2.99 4.66
CA ASN A 71 -28.83 -3.59 3.72
C ASN A 71 -28.52 -3.35 2.23
N LEU A 72 -27.23 -3.39 1.87
CA LEU A 72 -26.76 -3.19 0.50
C LEU A 72 -26.75 -4.49 -0.31
N THR A 73 -27.88 -5.18 -0.37
CA THR A 73 -28.01 -6.55 -0.89
C THR A 73 -27.51 -6.70 -2.34
N GLN A 74 -27.56 -5.62 -3.14
CA GLN A 74 -27.00 -5.57 -4.49
C GLN A 74 -25.48 -5.81 -4.56
N TYR A 75 -24.77 -5.63 -3.45
CA TYR A 75 -23.32 -5.78 -3.34
C TYR A 75 -22.89 -7.02 -2.54
N GLU A 76 -23.79 -8.00 -2.36
CA GLU A 76 -23.41 -9.30 -1.78
C GLU A 76 -22.26 -9.95 -2.57
N LEU A 77 -21.45 -10.78 -1.92
CA LEU A 77 -20.33 -11.45 -2.58
C LEU A 77 -20.81 -12.69 -3.34
N ARG A 78 -21.54 -12.48 -4.44
CA ARG A 78 -22.04 -13.52 -5.33
C ARG A 78 -21.63 -13.22 -6.78
N PRO A 79 -21.54 -14.25 -7.65
CA PRO A 79 -21.38 -14.01 -9.08
C PRO A 79 -22.53 -13.14 -9.62
N GLY A 80 -22.20 -12.11 -10.40
CA GLY A 80 -23.19 -11.20 -11.00
C GLY A 80 -23.66 -10.06 -10.09
N SER A 81 -23.05 -9.89 -8.91
CA SER A 81 -23.32 -8.72 -8.07
C SER A 81 -22.94 -7.41 -8.74
N ALA A 82 -23.63 -6.33 -8.34
CA ALA A 82 -23.36 -5.00 -8.87
C ALA A 82 -21.92 -4.56 -8.53
N VAL A 83 -21.30 -3.83 -9.43
CA VAL A 83 -20.02 -3.19 -9.17
C VAL A 83 -20.28 -2.00 -8.24
N PRO A 84 -19.67 -1.94 -7.04
CA PRO A 84 -19.81 -0.79 -6.17
C PRO A 84 -19.09 0.42 -6.76
N ASP A 85 -19.72 1.59 -6.66
CA ASP A 85 -19.14 2.86 -7.08
C ASP A 85 -18.11 3.38 -6.07
N HIS A 86 -17.32 4.38 -6.47
CA HIS A 86 -16.34 4.99 -5.57
C HIS A 86 -16.95 5.53 -4.26
N THR A 87 -18.20 6.01 -4.27
CA THR A 87 -18.88 6.51 -3.06
C THR A 87 -19.07 5.40 -2.03
N THR A 88 -19.62 4.26 -2.45
CA THR A 88 -19.82 3.08 -1.61
C THR A 88 -18.48 2.53 -1.12
N LEU A 89 -17.48 2.50 -1.98
CA LEU A 89 -16.12 2.08 -1.65
C LEU A 89 -15.49 3.00 -0.58
N LYS A 90 -15.65 4.34 -0.69
CA LYS A 90 -15.18 5.30 0.33
C LYS A 90 -15.86 5.07 1.68
N GLU A 91 -17.16 4.81 1.70
CA GLU A 91 -17.90 4.48 2.94
C GLU A 91 -17.41 3.19 3.58
N PHE A 92 -17.21 2.14 2.80
CA PHE A 92 -16.64 0.90 3.31
C PHE A 92 -15.25 1.10 3.91
N ILE A 93 -14.38 1.87 3.24
CA ILE A 93 -13.02 2.16 3.73
C ILE A 93 -13.08 2.88 5.08
N ARG A 94 -13.98 3.85 5.24
CA ARG A 94 -14.24 4.53 6.52
C ARG A 94 -14.68 3.53 7.58
N PHE A 95 -15.69 2.71 7.27
CA PHE A 95 -16.19 1.67 8.17
C PHE A 95 -15.07 0.71 8.62
N TYR A 96 -14.29 0.19 7.67
CA TYR A 96 -13.20 -0.74 7.95
C TYR A 96 -12.13 -0.12 8.84
N ILE A 97 -11.75 1.14 8.61
CA ILE A 97 -10.75 1.82 9.44
C ILE A 97 -11.25 2.04 10.87
N TYR A 98 -12.52 2.40 11.05
CA TYR A 98 -13.13 2.53 12.37
C TYR A 98 -13.23 1.18 13.10
N ASP A 99 -13.67 0.11 12.42
CA ASP A 99 -13.88 -1.20 13.04
C ASP A 99 -12.57 -1.96 13.28
N ALA A 100 -11.66 -1.96 12.31
CA ALA A 100 -10.39 -2.69 12.35
C ALA A 100 -9.25 -1.93 13.05
N LYS A 101 -9.55 -0.81 13.74
CA LYS A 101 -8.57 0.08 14.40
C LYS A 101 -7.42 0.48 13.47
N GLY A 102 -7.76 0.91 12.25
CA GLY A 102 -6.79 1.46 11.31
C GLY A 102 -6.06 2.67 11.90
N ARG A 103 -4.97 3.11 11.27
CA ARG A 103 -4.30 4.34 11.69
C ARG A 103 -5.15 5.53 11.28
N ILE A 104 -5.52 6.34 12.25
CA ILE A 104 -6.31 7.57 12.07
C ILE A 104 -5.45 8.74 12.56
N TYR A 105 -5.43 9.82 11.79
CA TYR A 105 -4.80 11.08 12.20
C TYR A 105 -5.57 11.71 13.38
N LYS A 106 -4.95 12.67 14.07
CA LYS A 106 -5.60 13.40 15.19
C LYS A 106 -6.88 14.13 14.77
N ASN A 107 -7.05 14.44 13.49
CA ASN A 107 -8.26 15.08 12.93
C ASN A 107 -9.39 14.08 12.60
N GLY A 108 -9.26 12.81 12.99
CA GLY A 108 -10.27 11.78 12.74
C GLY A 108 -10.27 11.19 11.32
N ARG A 109 -9.37 11.65 10.43
CA ARG A 109 -9.24 11.10 9.08
C ARG A 109 -8.30 9.90 9.03
N PRO A 110 -8.61 8.86 8.24
CA PRO A 110 -7.70 7.74 8.03
C PRO A 110 -6.36 8.18 7.43
N VAL A 111 -5.29 7.49 7.82
CA VAL A 111 -3.97 7.67 7.19
C VAL A 111 -4.00 7.11 5.77
N MET A 112 -3.41 7.83 4.80
CA MET A 112 -3.37 7.43 3.39
C MET A 112 -2.90 5.99 3.19
N SER A 113 -1.85 5.56 3.90
CA SER A 113 -1.34 4.19 3.82
C SER A 113 -2.37 3.15 4.26
N SER A 114 -3.22 3.48 5.24
CA SER A 114 -4.30 2.58 5.68
C SER A 114 -5.40 2.48 4.63
N VAL A 115 -5.72 3.59 3.96
CA VAL A 115 -6.70 3.61 2.85
C VAL A 115 -6.20 2.83 1.65
N VAL A 116 -4.96 3.08 1.20
CA VAL A 116 -4.37 2.36 0.05
C VAL A 116 -4.29 0.86 0.34
N ASN A 117 -3.79 0.46 1.51
CA ASN A 117 -3.72 -0.96 1.87
C ASN A 117 -5.11 -1.62 1.95
N CYS A 118 -6.12 -0.89 2.41
CA CYS A 118 -7.51 -1.34 2.42
C CYS A 118 -8.04 -1.51 0.98
N ALA A 119 -7.89 -0.49 0.15
CA ALA A 119 -8.36 -0.49 -1.23
C ALA A 119 -7.73 -1.63 -2.05
N GLU A 120 -6.41 -1.80 -2.01
CA GLU A 120 -5.72 -2.85 -2.76
C GLU A 120 -6.16 -4.26 -2.36
N ARG A 121 -6.35 -4.51 -1.05
CA ARG A 121 -6.86 -5.79 -0.56
C ARG A 121 -8.30 -6.02 -1.00
N LEU A 122 -9.12 -4.97 -0.99
CA LEU A 122 -10.53 -5.05 -1.37
C LEU A 122 -10.67 -5.34 -2.86
N PHE A 123 -9.99 -4.57 -3.70
CA PHE A 123 -9.97 -4.75 -5.16
C PHE A 123 -9.43 -6.13 -5.51
N GLY A 124 -8.36 -6.56 -4.84
CA GLY A 124 -7.82 -7.89 -5.04
C GLY A 124 -8.79 -9.00 -4.62
N GLY A 125 -9.49 -8.81 -3.51
CA GLY A 125 -10.55 -9.71 -3.06
C GLY A 125 -11.71 -9.82 -4.04
N PHE A 126 -12.22 -8.70 -4.55
CA PHE A 126 -13.30 -8.71 -5.54
C PHE A 126 -12.92 -9.45 -6.82
N GLN A 127 -11.74 -9.16 -7.35
CA GLN A 127 -11.24 -9.77 -8.57
C GLN A 127 -11.07 -11.29 -8.39
N GLU A 128 -10.55 -11.76 -7.26
CA GLU A 128 -10.34 -13.19 -7.01
C GLU A 128 -11.63 -13.95 -6.69
N LYS A 129 -12.53 -13.34 -5.91
CA LYS A 129 -13.65 -14.08 -5.31
C LYS A 129 -14.90 -14.10 -6.18
N ILE A 130 -15.16 -13.00 -6.89
CA ILE A 130 -16.41 -12.79 -7.63
C ILE A 130 -16.19 -12.23 -9.04
N SER A 131 -14.93 -12.19 -9.50
CA SER A 131 -14.54 -11.70 -10.83
C SER A 131 -15.00 -10.26 -11.12
N ILE A 132 -15.22 -9.45 -10.08
CA ILE A 132 -15.52 -8.03 -10.22
C ILE A 132 -14.21 -7.27 -10.30
N THR A 133 -14.07 -6.48 -11.36
CA THR A 133 -12.98 -5.51 -11.54
C THR A 133 -13.56 -4.12 -11.32
N ILE A 134 -13.04 -3.39 -10.33
CA ILE A 134 -13.37 -1.98 -10.16
C ILE A 134 -12.71 -1.21 -11.30
N ILE A 135 -13.50 -0.37 -11.99
CA ILE A 135 -13.01 0.44 -13.11
C ILE A 135 -11.95 1.44 -12.65
N GLU A 136 -11.05 1.81 -13.54
CA GLU A 136 -9.87 2.61 -13.16
C GLU A 136 -10.27 3.98 -12.62
N GLU A 137 -11.32 4.60 -13.17
CA GLU A 137 -11.85 5.89 -12.74
C GLU A 137 -12.25 5.86 -11.25
N ASP A 138 -13.01 4.84 -10.84
CA ASP A 138 -13.41 4.68 -9.44
C ASP A 138 -12.20 4.41 -8.54
N ARG A 139 -11.18 3.67 -9.03
CA ARG A 139 -9.95 3.43 -8.26
C ARG A 139 -9.19 4.74 -8.04
N GLN A 140 -9.04 5.57 -9.07
CA GLN A 140 -8.41 6.88 -8.96
C GLN A 140 -9.15 7.78 -7.97
N GLU A 141 -10.48 7.74 -7.97
CA GLU A 141 -11.29 8.45 -6.98
C GLU A 141 -11.04 8.01 -5.53
N ILE A 142 -10.72 6.74 -5.29
CA ILE A 142 -10.33 6.25 -3.96
C ILE A 142 -8.96 6.80 -3.54
N TYR A 143 -8.01 6.91 -4.46
CA TYR A 143 -6.68 7.41 -4.18
C TYR A 143 -6.62 8.95 -4.09
N ASN A 144 -7.54 9.64 -4.76
CA ASN A 144 -7.82 11.06 -4.60
C ASN A 144 -8.57 11.31 -3.28
N ILE A 145 -7.88 11.10 -2.16
CA ILE A 145 -8.32 11.69 -0.89
C ILE A 145 -8.01 13.17 -1.01
N SER A 146 -9.02 13.96 -1.40
CA SER A 146 -8.92 15.41 -1.43
C SER A 146 -8.43 15.88 -0.05
N ALA A 147 -7.33 16.62 -0.09
CA ALA A 147 -6.84 17.43 1.01
C ALA A 147 -7.77 18.64 1.16
N ASP A 148 -9.01 18.41 1.58
CA ASP A 148 -9.92 19.47 2.01
C ASP A 148 -9.83 19.67 3.51
#